data_AF-A0A524DNA4-F1
#
_entry.id   AF-A0A524DNA4-F1
#
_cell.length_a   1.000
_cell.length_b   1.000
_cell.length_c   1.000
_cell.angle_alpha   90.00
_cell.angle_beta   90.00
_cell.angle_gamma   90.00
#
_symmetry.space_group_name_H-M   'P 1'
#
loop_
_entity.id
_entity.type
_entity.pdbx_description
1 polymer ?
#
loop_
_entity_poly.entity_id
_entity_poly.type
_entity_poly.pdbx_seq_one_letter_code
_entity_poly.pdbx_strand_id
1 'polypeptide(L)'
;MPTFGHIFYGLSLLIPILYFTKNEDGFNYKVAFIFLANNIFGPDIVHLLFIIPTHSIIGFAILAIPLSLVYSYSSRFSLISSEKKFFPLKFVDEGIREVNWKNSYCITVAGGISHFFIDQFYHFEKKMYLWPGISIHHDEMLAWGGAAYHTVTPLIIIGEIIVVATILLSLFYFRKGSKETFIVLVLVTLISIALMIFISTDVYGGEREFGVIVHCVVYVLIPLFLLMYAARDVRDNPNETPEEQKINRKTLLNIVAIISILIALFFMVYSYFAIRYADIIAFRFGENPTQSTSEIATSVVIIGYILLIVSIMLLIGSIGLFFKINICRYIVIAICCELLIFGFPVAIALFLCEKDIKVLFGKESED
;
A
#
# COMPACT_ATOMS: atom_id res chain seq x y z
N MET A 1 10.06 -4.89 -10.26
CA MET A 1 8.64 -4.53 -10.09
C MET A 1 8.08 -3.96 -11.38
N PRO A 2 6.91 -4.42 -11.83
CA PRO A 2 6.15 -3.74 -12.88
C PRO A 2 5.47 -2.49 -12.30
N THR A 3 6.25 -1.48 -11.90
CA THR A 3 5.76 -0.27 -11.19
C THR A 3 4.63 0.44 -11.96
N PHE A 4 4.72 0.47 -13.29
CA PHE A 4 3.66 1.03 -14.15
C PHE A 4 2.37 0.21 -14.14
N GLY A 5 2.46 -1.12 -14.04
CA GLY A 5 1.30 -2.02 -13.93
C GLY A 5 0.55 -1.78 -12.62
N HIS A 6 1.28 -1.63 -11.52
CA HIS A 6 0.72 -1.28 -10.21
C HIS A 6 -0.06 0.04 -10.27
N ILE A 7 0.54 1.10 -10.83
CA ILE A 7 -0.11 2.40 -10.96
C ILE A 7 -1.39 2.30 -11.81
N PHE A 8 -1.32 1.66 -12.99
CA PHE A 8 -2.45 1.60 -13.92
C PHE A 8 -3.63 0.80 -13.34
N TYR A 9 -3.36 -0.34 -12.69
CA TYR A 9 -4.39 -1.15 -12.05
C TYR A 9 -5.03 -0.42 -10.86
N GLY A 10 -4.21 0.18 -10.00
CA GLY A 10 -4.70 0.94 -8.86
C GLY A 10 -5.61 2.10 -9.31
N LEU A 11 -5.23 2.83 -10.36
CA LEU A 11 -6.08 3.86 -10.95
C LEU A 11 -7.39 3.28 -11.51
N SER A 12 -7.34 2.11 -12.14
CA SER A 12 -8.53 1.44 -12.69
C SER A 12 -9.55 1.07 -11.61
N LEU A 13 -9.09 0.61 -10.45
CA LEU A 13 -9.97 0.32 -9.29
C LEU A 13 -10.54 1.59 -8.64
N LEU A 14 -9.87 2.74 -8.77
CA LEU A 14 -10.37 4.02 -8.29
C LEU A 14 -11.45 4.63 -9.20
N ILE A 15 -11.49 4.30 -10.49
CA ILE A 15 -12.48 4.84 -11.45
C ILE A 15 -13.94 4.57 -11.01
N PRO A 16 -14.35 3.33 -10.67
CA PRO A 16 -15.69 3.08 -10.16
C PRO A 16 -16.02 3.92 -8.94
N ILE A 17 -15.07 4.12 -8.03
CA ILE A 17 -15.27 4.84 -6.78
C ILE A 17 -15.43 6.33 -7.03
N LEU A 18 -14.58 6.91 -7.88
CA LEU A 18 -14.70 8.28 -8.36
C LEU A 18 -16.07 8.52 -9.01
N TYR A 19 -16.56 7.55 -9.79
CA TYR A 19 -17.88 7.63 -10.41
C TYR A 19 -19.02 7.58 -9.38
N PHE A 20 -18.96 6.67 -8.41
CA PHE A 20 -19.99 6.53 -7.37
C PHE A 20 -20.02 7.67 -6.36
N THR A 21 -18.93 8.43 -6.23
CA THR A 21 -18.82 9.58 -5.31
C THR A 21 -18.99 10.94 -6.01
N LYS A 22 -19.12 10.95 -7.34
CA LYS A 22 -19.21 12.16 -8.17
C LYS A 22 -20.41 13.06 -7.88
N ASN A 23 -21.53 12.50 -7.42
CA ASN A 23 -22.80 13.22 -7.33
C ASN A 23 -23.09 13.81 -5.93
N GLU A 24 -22.27 13.54 -4.91
CA GLU A 24 -22.58 13.86 -3.50
C GLU A 24 -21.30 14.26 -2.73
N ASP A 25 -20.82 15.50 -2.90
CA ASP A 25 -19.67 16.13 -2.20
C ASP A 25 -18.24 15.66 -2.55
N GLY A 26 -18.09 14.77 -3.53
CA GLY A 26 -16.80 14.43 -4.15
C GLY A 26 -15.96 13.40 -3.37
N PHE A 27 -15.03 12.76 -4.08
CA PHE A 27 -14.18 11.72 -3.50
C PHE A 27 -13.06 12.30 -2.62
N ASN A 28 -12.91 11.77 -1.41
CA ASN A 28 -11.77 12.12 -0.56
C ASN A 28 -10.46 11.57 -1.15
N TYR A 29 -9.62 12.45 -1.69
CA TYR A 29 -8.37 12.06 -2.34
C TYR A 29 -7.37 11.40 -1.38
N LYS A 30 -7.49 11.60 -0.06
CA LYS A 30 -6.65 10.96 0.95
C LYS A 30 -6.91 9.45 0.99
N VAL A 31 -8.16 9.02 0.76
CA VAL A 31 -8.51 7.59 0.57
C VAL A 31 -7.80 7.03 -0.67
N ALA A 32 -7.81 7.78 -1.78
CA ALA A 32 -7.09 7.42 -3.01
C ALA A 32 -5.59 7.24 -2.77
N PHE A 33 -4.99 8.20 -2.06
CA PHE A 33 -3.57 8.21 -1.78
C PHE A 33 -3.15 6.99 -0.94
N ILE A 34 -3.87 6.70 0.16
CA ILE A 34 -3.57 5.54 1.02
C ILE A 34 -3.68 4.24 0.21
N PHE A 35 -4.72 4.11 -0.61
CA PHE A 35 -4.90 2.93 -1.47
C PHE A 35 -3.74 2.75 -2.45
N LEU A 36 -3.42 3.80 -3.23
CA LEU A 36 -2.36 3.76 -4.25
C LEU A 36 -0.98 3.52 -3.63
N ALA A 37 -0.66 4.15 -2.49
CA ALA A 37 0.61 3.95 -1.83
C ALA A 37 0.82 2.47 -1.44
N ASN A 38 -0.22 1.82 -0.91
CA ASN A 38 -0.15 0.40 -0.53
C ASN A 38 -0.24 -0.55 -1.72
N ASN A 39 -0.95 -0.16 -2.79
CA ASN A 39 -0.97 -0.91 -4.04
C ASN A 39 0.40 -0.87 -4.75
N ILE A 40 1.14 0.23 -4.65
CA ILE A 40 2.46 0.34 -5.29
C ILE A 40 3.55 -0.30 -4.41
N PHE A 41 3.53 -0.07 -3.09
CA PHE A 41 4.67 -0.41 -2.21
C PHE A 41 4.33 -1.34 -1.04
N GLY A 42 3.04 -1.49 -0.69
CA GLY A 42 2.62 -2.03 0.60
C GLY A 42 3.22 -3.40 0.94
N PRO A 43 2.93 -4.46 0.17
CA PRO A 43 3.49 -5.78 0.42
C PRO A 43 5.00 -5.91 0.26
N ASP A 44 5.64 -5.01 -0.48
CA ASP A 44 7.10 -5.02 -0.64
C ASP A 44 7.84 -4.44 0.57
N ILE A 45 7.20 -3.53 1.32
CA ILE A 45 7.70 -3.09 2.64
C ILE A 45 7.92 -4.29 3.56
N VAL A 46 7.10 -5.32 3.41
CA VAL A 46 7.13 -6.51 4.25
C VAL A 46 8.46 -7.28 4.10
N HIS A 47 9.00 -7.36 2.88
CA HIS A 47 10.29 -7.99 2.60
C HIS A 47 11.46 -7.30 3.31
N LEU A 48 11.32 -6.01 3.61
CA LEU A 48 12.38 -5.20 4.22
C LEU A 48 12.38 -5.30 5.76
N LEU A 49 11.23 -5.64 6.37
CA LEU A 49 11.04 -5.58 7.83
C LEU A 49 10.88 -6.95 8.50
N PHE A 50 10.51 -8.02 7.76
CA PHE A 50 10.23 -9.33 8.34
C PHE A 50 10.86 -10.49 7.55
N ILE A 51 11.42 -11.46 8.30
CA ILE A 51 12.15 -12.64 7.76
C ILE A 51 11.20 -13.82 7.45
N ILE A 52 9.97 -13.79 7.97
CA ILE A 52 8.91 -14.83 7.80
C ILE A 52 8.18 -14.58 6.47
N PRO A 53 7.57 -15.58 5.79
CA PRO A 53 6.82 -15.39 4.52
C PRO A 53 5.58 -14.51 4.73
N THR A 54 5.83 -13.21 4.82
CA THR A 54 4.88 -12.17 5.18
C THR A 54 4.46 -11.37 3.94
N HIS A 55 5.19 -11.53 2.82
CA HIS A 55 4.72 -11.21 1.47
C HIS A 55 3.66 -12.23 1.02
N SER A 56 2.55 -12.24 1.76
CA SER A 56 1.33 -13.02 1.53
C SER A 56 0.15 -12.15 1.92
N ILE A 57 -1.05 -12.47 1.42
CA ILE A 57 -2.26 -11.70 1.70
C ILE A 57 -2.48 -11.54 3.22
N ILE A 58 -2.36 -12.64 3.98
CA ILE A 58 -2.56 -12.64 5.42
C ILE A 58 -1.40 -11.93 6.13
N GLY A 59 -0.15 -12.17 5.73
CA GLY A 59 1.03 -11.52 6.31
C GLY A 59 0.96 -10.00 6.17
N PHE A 60 0.56 -9.51 5.00
CA PHE A 60 0.36 -8.09 4.77
C PHE A 60 -0.86 -7.54 5.55
N ALA A 61 -1.96 -8.28 5.65
CA ALA A 61 -3.11 -7.85 6.44
C ALA A 61 -2.78 -7.66 7.94
N ILE A 62 -1.80 -8.38 8.48
CA ILE A 62 -1.27 -8.15 9.83
C ILE A 62 -0.38 -6.90 9.84
N LEU A 63 0.51 -6.72 8.86
CA LEU A 63 1.37 -5.52 8.77
C LEU A 63 0.57 -4.23 8.51
N ALA A 64 -0.61 -4.34 7.91
CA ALA A 64 -1.51 -3.23 7.71
C ALA A 64 -1.96 -2.60 9.05
N ILE A 65 -1.88 -3.30 10.18
CA ILE A 65 -2.22 -2.75 11.51
C ILE A 65 -1.33 -1.56 11.87
N PRO A 66 0.01 -1.67 11.94
CA PRO A 66 0.86 -0.52 12.22
C PRO A 66 0.90 0.50 11.06
N LEU A 67 0.82 0.07 9.80
CA LEU A 67 0.78 0.99 8.66
C LEU A 67 -0.48 1.86 8.65
N SER A 68 -1.62 1.30 9.03
CA SER A 68 -2.89 2.05 9.07
C SER A 68 -2.91 3.14 10.14
N LEU A 69 -2.12 3.01 11.22
CA LEU A 69 -1.90 4.10 12.17
C LEU A 69 -1.15 5.27 11.51
N VAL A 70 -0.11 4.96 10.73
CA VAL A 70 0.64 5.96 9.95
C VAL A 70 -0.28 6.64 8.96
N TYR A 71 -1.01 5.89 8.15
CA TYR A 71 -1.91 6.46 7.13
C TYR A 71 -3.10 7.21 7.71
N SER A 72 -3.64 6.76 8.85
CA SER A 72 -4.69 7.50 9.55
C SER A 72 -4.16 8.84 10.07
N TYR A 73 -2.95 8.85 10.63
CA TYR A 73 -2.28 10.09 11.00
C TYR A 73 -1.98 10.97 9.77
N SER A 74 -1.53 10.39 8.66
CA SER A 74 -1.26 11.11 7.42
C SER A 74 -2.50 11.81 6.85
N SER A 75 -3.70 11.26 7.09
CA SER A 75 -4.96 11.86 6.65
C SER A 75 -5.28 13.21 7.30
N ARG A 76 -4.53 13.60 8.34
CA ARG A 76 -4.57 14.94 8.95
C ARG A 76 -3.99 16.04 8.05
N PHE A 77 -3.21 15.67 7.06
CA PHE A 77 -2.47 16.60 6.23
C PHE A 77 -3.09 16.70 4.85
N SER A 78 -3.23 17.93 4.37
CA SER A 78 -3.64 18.24 3.01
C SER A 78 -2.48 18.76 2.18
N LEU A 79 -2.48 18.44 0.89
CA LEU A 79 -1.48 18.92 -0.05
C LEU A 79 -2.11 20.04 -0.86
N ILE A 80 -1.68 21.28 -0.62
CA ILE A 80 -2.23 22.46 -1.31
C ILE A 80 -1.16 23.14 -2.15
N SER A 81 -1.61 23.95 -3.12
CA SER A 81 -0.68 24.78 -3.88
C SER A 81 0.01 25.79 -2.98
N SER A 82 1.31 25.96 -3.20
CA SER A 82 2.14 26.95 -2.52
C SER A 82 2.33 28.17 -3.41
N GLU A 83 2.19 29.36 -2.83
CA GLU A 83 2.40 30.64 -3.49
C GLU A 83 3.89 30.88 -3.85
N LYS A 84 4.81 30.10 -3.27
CA LYS A 84 6.25 30.21 -3.54
C LYS A 84 6.60 29.53 -4.87
N LYS A 85 7.20 30.29 -5.80
CA LYS A 85 7.53 29.86 -7.17
C LYS A 85 8.35 28.57 -7.31
N PHE A 86 9.16 28.21 -6.30
CA PHE A 86 10.08 27.06 -6.37
C PHE A 86 9.50 25.73 -5.87
N PHE A 87 8.50 25.78 -4.99
CA PHE A 87 7.83 24.58 -4.47
C PHE A 87 6.34 24.74 -4.69
N PRO A 88 5.78 24.07 -5.72
CA PRO A 88 4.38 24.30 -6.12
C PRO A 88 3.37 23.70 -5.14
N LEU A 89 3.80 22.83 -4.22
CA LEU A 89 2.94 22.11 -3.29
C LEU A 89 3.50 22.17 -1.87
N LYS A 90 2.62 22.31 -0.87
CA LYS A 90 2.97 22.28 0.56
C LYS A 90 1.98 21.43 1.36
N PHE A 91 2.49 20.77 2.40
CA PHE A 91 1.66 20.08 3.39
C PHE A 91 1.08 21.09 4.39
N VAL A 92 -0.23 21.01 4.59
CA VAL A 92 -0.97 21.79 5.58
C VAL A 92 -1.61 20.85 6.57
N ASP A 93 -1.35 21.12 7.84
CA ASP A 93 -1.94 20.40 8.96
C ASP A 93 -3.33 20.98 9.27
N GLU A 94 -4.36 20.17 9.07
CA GLU A 94 -5.77 20.52 9.32
C GLU A 94 -6.21 20.19 10.74
N GLY A 95 -5.38 19.49 11.54
CA GLY A 95 -5.71 19.11 12.91
C GLY A 95 -6.69 17.94 13.04
N ILE A 96 -7.38 17.55 11.96
CA ILE A 96 -8.44 16.56 11.94
C ILE A 96 -8.02 15.36 11.11
N ARG A 97 -8.06 14.15 11.68
CA ARG A 97 -7.86 12.91 10.92
C ARG A 97 -9.12 12.54 10.18
N GLU A 98 -9.20 12.88 8.90
CA GLU A 98 -10.37 12.55 8.06
C GLU A 98 -10.59 11.04 7.91
N VAL A 99 -9.49 10.27 7.82
CA VAL A 99 -9.55 8.81 7.71
C VAL A 99 -9.21 8.20 9.06
N ASN A 100 -10.21 7.69 9.76
CA ASN A 100 -10.01 6.98 11.03
C ASN A 100 -9.17 5.70 10.83
N TRP A 101 -8.61 5.16 11.92
CA TRP A 101 -7.73 3.99 11.87
C TRP A 101 -8.39 2.77 11.22
N LYS A 102 -9.67 2.52 11.50
CA LYS A 102 -10.42 1.37 10.96
C LYS A 102 -10.54 1.46 9.43
N ASN A 103 -10.89 2.64 8.93
CA ASN A 103 -11.00 2.89 7.49
C ASN A 103 -9.63 2.84 6.83
N SER A 104 -8.63 3.45 7.46
CA SER A 104 -7.23 3.38 7.02
C SER A 104 -6.75 1.93 6.91
N TYR A 105 -7.11 1.06 7.85
CA TYR A 105 -6.82 -0.37 7.81
C TYR A 105 -7.47 -1.05 6.60
N CYS A 106 -8.77 -0.85 6.40
CA CYS A 106 -9.48 -1.41 5.25
C CYS A 106 -8.85 -0.98 3.91
N ILE A 107 -8.51 0.31 3.77
CA ILE A 107 -7.89 0.87 2.56
C ILE A 107 -6.49 0.31 2.34
N THR A 108 -5.70 0.20 3.42
CA THR A 108 -4.35 -0.36 3.40
C THR A 108 -4.38 -1.81 2.92
N VAL A 109 -5.24 -2.64 3.51
CA VAL A 109 -5.43 -4.05 3.12
C VAL A 109 -5.90 -4.16 1.66
N ALA A 110 -6.86 -3.33 1.24
CA ALA A 110 -7.33 -3.29 -0.15
C ALA A 110 -6.18 -3.02 -1.13
N GLY A 111 -5.34 -2.03 -0.81
CA GLY A 111 -4.17 -1.67 -1.62
C GLY A 111 -3.19 -2.84 -1.73
N GLY A 112 -2.81 -3.48 -0.63
CA GLY A 112 -1.84 -4.58 -0.71
C GLY A 112 -2.39 -5.87 -1.33
N ILE A 113 -3.69 -6.17 -1.19
CA ILE A 113 -4.30 -7.27 -1.96
C ILE A 113 -4.21 -6.96 -3.47
N SER A 114 -4.47 -5.71 -3.85
CA SER A 114 -4.39 -5.25 -5.24
C SER A 114 -2.95 -5.33 -5.80
N HIS A 115 -1.95 -5.09 -4.96
CA HIS A 115 -0.55 -5.27 -5.31
C HIS A 115 -0.24 -6.74 -5.66
N PHE A 116 -0.66 -7.70 -4.82
CA PHE A 116 -0.42 -9.12 -5.09
C PHE A 116 -1.04 -9.59 -6.42
N PHE A 117 -2.15 -8.99 -6.85
CA PHE A 117 -2.75 -9.29 -8.15
C PHE A 117 -1.79 -8.96 -9.31
N ILE A 118 -1.16 -7.78 -9.27
CA ILE A 118 -0.26 -7.34 -10.33
C ILE A 118 1.03 -8.15 -10.34
N ASP A 119 1.59 -8.44 -9.17
CA ASP A 119 2.78 -9.28 -9.09
C ASP A 119 2.50 -10.69 -9.64
N GLN A 120 1.31 -11.25 -9.41
CA GLN A 120 0.93 -12.54 -9.99
C GLN A 120 0.71 -12.49 -11.50
N PHE A 121 0.13 -11.41 -12.02
CA PHE A 121 -0.16 -11.30 -13.45
C PHE A 121 1.10 -11.06 -14.28
N TYR A 122 2.09 -10.36 -13.72
CA TYR A 122 3.31 -9.95 -14.44
C TYR A 122 4.59 -10.70 -14.00
N HIS A 123 4.51 -11.61 -13.02
CA HIS A 123 5.56 -12.60 -12.72
C HIS A 123 5.03 -14.01 -13.02
N PHE A 124 4.73 -14.23 -14.31
CA PHE A 124 4.19 -15.44 -14.92
C PHE A 124 4.93 -16.75 -14.59
N GLU A 125 6.13 -16.69 -14.01
CA GLU A 125 6.94 -17.85 -13.62
C GLU A 125 6.82 -18.23 -12.12
N LYS A 126 6.09 -17.46 -11.31
CA LYS A 126 6.08 -17.62 -9.83
C LYS A 126 4.76 -18.17 -9.28
N LYS A 127 4.87 -19.08 -8.30
CA LYS A 127 3.74 -19.65 -7.56
C LYS A 127 3.06 -18.57 -6.70
N MET A 128 1.73 -18.49 -6.74
CA MET A 128 0.91 -17.67 -5.85
C MET A 128 0.93 -18.26 -4.44
N TYR A 129 1.60 -17.63 -3.48
CA TYR A 129 1.61 -18.10 -2.08
C TYR A 129 0.42 -17.52 -1.30
N LEU A 130 -0.52 -18.39 -0.93
CA LEU A 130 -1.63 -18.04 -0.03
C LEU A 130 -1.17 -18.03 1.45
N TRP A 131 -0.30 -18.97 1.79
CA TRP A 131 0.29 -19.17 3.12
C TRP A 131 1.59 -19.98 2.97
N PRO A 132 2.54 -19.99 3.94
CA PRO A 132 3.62 -20.96 3.94
C PRO A 132 3.15 -22.39 3.65
N GLY A 133 3.63 -22.95 2.54
CA GLY A 133 3.28 -24.30 2.06
C GLY A 133 2.04 -24.42 1.18
N ILE A 134 1.28 -23.35 0.97
CA ILE A 134 0.06 -23.36 0.11
C ILE A 134 0.28 -22.42 -1.07
N SER A 135 0.29 -22.95 -2.30
CA SER A 135 0.46 -22.13 -3.50
C SER A 135 -0.28 -22.61 -4.75
N ILE A 136 -0.68 -21.69 -5.63
CA ILE A 136 -1.31 -21.93 -6.94
C ILE A 136 -0.30 -21.59 -8.07
N HIS A 137 -0.24 -22.36 -9.16
CA HIS A 137 0.71 -22.12 -10.27
C HIS A 137 0.07 -21.35 -11.43
N HIS A 138 0.89 -20.55 -12.13
CA HIS A 138 0.41 -19.75 -13.26
C HIS A 138 0.03 -20.60 -14.48
N ASP A 139 0.57 -21.81 -14.65
CA ASP A 139 0.19 -22.70 -15.77
C ASP A 139 -1.24 -23.23 -15.61
N GLU A 140 -1.70 -23.35 -14.35
CA GLU A 140 -3.09 -23.61 -13.98
C GLU A 140 -3.98 -22.40 -14.27
N MET A 141 -3.35 -21.20 -14.37
CA MET A 141 -3.96 -19.97 -14.82
C MET A 141 -3.94 -19.86 -16.37
N LEU A 142 -2.82 -19.89 -17.09
CA LEU A 142 -2.83 -19.64 -18.56
C LEU A 142 -3.57 -20.66 -19.44
N ALA A 143 -3.91 -21.85 -18.94
CA ALA A 143 -4.73 -22.83 -19.68
C ALA A 143 -6.19 -22.37 -19.94
N TRP A 144 -6.51 -21.11 -19.62
CA TRP A 144 -7.79 -20.40 -19.79
C TRP A 144 -8.19 -20.08 -21.25
N GLY A 145 -7.29 -20.22 -22.23
CA GLY A 145 -7.53 -19.83 -23.64
C GLY A 145 -7.67 -20.98 -24.65
N GLY A 146 -7.91 -22.21 -24.20
CA GLY A 146 -7.91 -23.39 -25.09
C GLY A 146 -9.13 -23.51 -26.01
N ALA A 147 -8.96 -24.12 -27.19
CA ALA A 147 -10.03 -24.26 -28.19
C ALA A 147 -11.26 -25.09 -27.72
N ALA A 148 -11.16 -25.80 -26.59
CA ALA A 148 -12.27 -26.57 -26.00
C ALA A 148 -13.37 -25.68 -25.36
N TYR A 149 -13.14 -24.37 -25.19
CA TYR A 149 -14.05 -23.45 -24.47
C TYR A 149 -15.09 -22.72 -25.34
N HIS A 150 -15.17 -23.03 -26.65
CA HIS A 150 -16.06 -22.31 -27.57
C HIS A 150 -17.44 -22.98 -27.78
N THR A 151 -17.79 -24.01 -27.01
CA THR A 151 -19.13 -24.61 -27.07
C THR A 151 -20.07 -23.88 -26.12
N VAL A 152 -20.87 -22.96 -26.66
CA VAL A 152 -21.94 -22.28 -25.92
C VAL A 152 -23.05 -23.30 -25.63
N THR A 153 -23.17 -23.75 -24.38
CA THR A 153 -24.26 -24.61 -23.93
C THR A 153 -25.30 -23.80 -23.15
N PRO A 154 -26.57 -24.25 -23.08
CA PRO A 154 -27.60 -23.57 -22.28
C PRO A 154 -27.20 -23.38 -20.80
N LEU A 155 -26.40 -24.30 -20.24
CA LEU A 155 -25.91 -24.22 -18.87
C LEU A 155 -24.94 -23.05 -18.67
N ILE A 156 -24.05 -22.82 -19.64
CA ILE A 156 -23.11 -21.69 -19.65
C ILE A 156 -23.88 -20.37 -19.76
N ILE A 157 -24.90 -20.29 -20.63
CA ILE A 157 -25.75 -19.10 -20.74
C ILE A 157 -26.46 -18.79 -19.42
N ILE A 158 -26.99 -19.83 -18.74
CA ILE A 158 -27.62 -19.67 -17.42
C ILE A 158 -26.58 -19.23 -16.37
N GLY A 159 -25.38 -19.80 -16.39
CA GLY A 159 -24.26 -19.39 -15.54
C GLY A 159 -23.87 -17.93 -15.74
N GLU A 160 -23.71 -17.48 -16.99
CA GLU A 160 -23.44 -16.09 -17.33
C GLU A 160 -24.56 -15.15 -16.89
N ILE A 161 -25.83 -15.53 -17.06
CA ILE A 161 -26.97 -14.75 -16.55
C ILE A 161 -26.91 -14.61 -15.03
N ILE A 162 -26.56 -15.68 -14.31
CA ILE A 162 -26.41 -15.65 -12.84
C ILE A 162 -25.23 -14.75 -12.45
N VAL A 163 -24.11 -14.81 -13.15
CA VAL A 163 -22.94 -13.96 -12.90
C VAL A 163 -23.28 -12.50 -13.16
N VAL A 164 -23.89 -12.17 -14.31
CA VAL A 164 -24.34 -10.82 -14.65
C VAL A 164 -25.37 -10.32 -13.65
N ALA A 165 -26.36 -11.14 -13.27
CA ALA A 165 -27.34 -10.79 -12.25
C ALA A 165 -26.68 -10.56 -10.89
N THR A 166 -25.68 -11.36 -10.52
CA THR A 166 -24.91 -11.20 -9.27
C THR A 166 -24.06 -9.94 -9.30
N ILE A 167 -23.43 -9.61 -10.42
CA ILE A 167 -22.72 -8.34 -10.62
C ILE A 167 -23.69 -7.18 -10.51
N LEU A 168 -24.84 -7.23 -11.19
CA LEU A 168 -25.86 -6.17 -11.17
C LEU A 168 -26.50 -6.00 -9.78
N LEU A 169 -26.78 -7.10 -9.07
CA LEU A 169 -27.26 -7.09 -7.70
C LEU A 169 -26.18 -6.56 -6.76
N SER A 170 -24.93 -7.00 -6.93
CA SER A 170 -23.79 -6.50 -6.16
C SER A 170 -23.65 -5.00 -6.36
N LEU A 171 -23.71 -4.49 -7.59
CA LEU A 171 -23.70 -3.06 -7.96
C LEU A 171 -24.92 -2.30 -7.43
N PHE A 172 -26.11 -2.89 -7.46
CA PHE A 172 -27.35 -2.29 -6.96
C PHE A 172 -27.35 -2.17 -5.43
N TYR A 173 -26.98 -3.23 -4.72
CA TYR A 173 -26.79 -3.20 -3.28
C TYR A 173 -25.57 -2.33 -2.89
N PHE A 174 -24.52 -2.28 -3.72
CA PHE A 174 -23.41 -1.34 -3.62
C PHE A 174 -23.88 0.11 -3.61
N ARG A 175 -24.79 0.45 -4.53
CA ARG A 175 -25.37 1.79 -4.61
C ARG A 175 -26.12 2.15 -3.33
N LYS A 176 -26.79 1.19 -2.69
CA LYS A 176 -27.46 1.41 -1.39
C LYS A 176 -26.47 1.47 -0.22
N GLY A 177 -25.34 0.76 -0.31
CA GLY A 177 -24.19 0.73 0.61
C GLY A 177 -24.55 0.68 2.09
N SER A 178 -25.42 -0.26 2.46
CA SER A 178 -25.75 -0.53 3.85
C SER A 178 -24.75 -1.51 4.49
N LYS A 179 -24.61 -1.44 5.81
CA LYS A 179 -23.76 -2.36 6.61
C LYS A 179 -24.17 -3.83 6.43
N GLU A 180 -25.44 -4.09 6.14
CA GLU A 180 -26.00 -5.43 5.91
C GLU A 180 -25.51 -6.01 4.58
N THR A 181 -25.31 -5.16 3.56
CA THR A 181 -24.72 -5.57 2.27
C THR A 181 -23.28 -6.07 2.46
N PHE A 182 -22.52 -5.41 3.35
CA PHE A 182 -21.16 -5.81 3.72
C PHE A 182 -21.13 -7.19 4.39
N ILE A 183 -22.06 -7.46 5.32
CA ILE A 183 -22.13 -8.74 6.02
C ILE A 183 -22.45 -9.89 5.07
N VAL A 184 -23.45 -9.71 4.19
CA VAL A 184 -23.86 -10.74 3.22
C VAL A 184 -22.72 -11.09 2.29
N LEU A 185 -21.97 -10.09 1.82
CA LEU A 185 -20.90 -10.32 0.86
C LEU A 185 -19.64 -10.93 1.49
N VAL A 186 -19.30 -10.54 2.73
CA VAL A 186 -18.26 -11.23 3.52
C VAL A 186 -18.64 -12.68 3.77
N LEU A 187 -19.91 -12.96 4.10
CA LEU A 187 -20.43 -14.33 4.25
C LEU A 187 -20.28 -15.13 2.95
N VAL A 188 -20.69 -14.57 1.81
CA VAL A 188 -20.55 -15.24 0.50
C VAL A 188 -19.09 -15.50 0.16
N THR A 189 -18.20 -14.55 0.46
CA THR A 189 -16.75 -14.68 0.26
C THR A 189 -16.15 -15.77 1.15
N LEU A 190 -16.49 -15.78 2.44
CA LEU A 190 -16.04 -16.78 3.41
C LEU A 190 -16.56 -18.18 3.09
N ILE A 191 -17.82 -18.28 2.66
CA ILE A 191 -18.41 -19.53 2.19
C ILE A 191 -17.65 -20.01 0.94
N SER A 192 -17.35 -19.12 -0.01
CA SER A 192 -16.57 -19.47 -1.20
C SER A 192 -15.18 -19.99 -0.82
N ILE A 193 -14.48 -19.33 0.11
CA ILE A 193 -13.16 -19.77 0.62
C ILE A 193 -13.26 -21.07 1.43
N ALA A 194 -14.31 -21.28 2.23
CA ALA A 194 -14.51 -22.52 2.96
C ALA A 194 -14.75 -23.69 1.99
N LEU A 195 -15.59 -23.48 0.98
CA LEU A 195 -15.79 -24.44 -0.11
C LEU A 195 -14.48 -24.73 -0.87
N MET A 196 -13.56 -23.76 -0.96
CA MET A 196 -12.18 -23.96 -1.43
C MET A 196 -11.34 -24.92 -0.62
N ILE A 197 -11.42 -24.85 0.70
CA ILE A 197 -10.56 -25.65 1.57
C ILE A 197 -11.13 -27.07 1.73
N PHE A 198 -12.45 -27.22 1.67
CA PHE A 198 -13.13 -28.47 2.04
C PHE A 198 -13.65 -29.29 0.85
N ILE A 199 -13.71 -28.74 -0.37
CA ILE A 199 -14.02 -29.51 -1.58
C ILE A 199 -12.69 -29.88 -2.26
N SER A 200 -12.51 -31.16 -2.60
CA SER A 200 -11.25 -31.71 -3.13
C SER A 200 -10.66 -30.90 -4.30
N THR A 201 -9.33 -30.68 -4.27
CA THR A 201 -8.50 -30.13 -5.35
C THR A 201 -8.69 -30.81 -6.71
N ASP A 202 -9.25 -32.02 -6.76
CA ASP A 202 -9.55 -32.74 -8.00
C ASP A 202 -10.75 -32.15 -8.76
N VAL A 203 -11.70 -31.53 -8.05
CA VAL A 203 -12.80 -30.75 -8.66
C VAL A 203 -12.27 -29.39 -9.14
N TYR A 204 -11.30 -28.81 -8.41
CA TYR A 204 -10.60 -27.57 -8.79
C TYR A 204 -9.81 -27.72 -10.09
N GLY A 205 -9.19 -28.89 -10.30
CA GLY A 205 -8.50 -29.21 -11.55
C GLY A 205 -9.44 -29.45 -12.73
N GLY A 206 -10.70 -29.83 -12.47
CA GLY A 206 -11.70 -30.18 -13.48
C GLY A 206 -12.56 -29.01 -13.99
N GLU A 207 -12.97 -28.08 -13.10
CA GLU A 207 -13.92 -26.99 -13.39
C GLU A 207 -13.24 -25.61 -13.23
N ARG A 208 -12.56 -25.16 -14.29
CA ARG A 208 -11.63 -24.02 -14.28
C ARG A 208 -12.29 -22.64 -14.08
N GLU A 209 -13.61 -22.54 -14.27
CA GLU A 209 -14.40 -21.33 -14.03
C GLU A 209 -14.41 -20.93 -12.54
N PHE A 210 -14.33 -21.92 -11.64
CA PHE A 210 -14.33 -21.69 -10.20
C PHE A 210 -13.05 -20.97 -9.73
N GLY A 211 -11.90 -21.29 -10.33
CA GLY A 211 -10.64 -20.60 -10.05
C GLY A 211 -10.66 -19.12 -10.44
N VAL A 212 -11.30 -18.78 -11.56
CA VAL A 212 -11.49 -17.39 -12.01
C VAL A 212 -12.42 -16.64 -11.06
N ILE A 213 -13.52 -17.26 -10.64
CA ILE A 213 -14.43 -16.66 -9.65
C ILE A 213 -13.68 -16.32 -8.36
N VAL A 214 -12.91 -17.26 -7.84
CA VAL A 214 -12.08 -17.06 -6.64
C VAL A 214 -11.08 -15.93 -6.85
N HIS A 215 -10.38 -15.92 -7.99
CA HIS A 215 -9.40 -14.90 -8.31
C HIS A 215 -10.03 -13.50 -8.39
N CYS A 216 -11.15 -13.36 -9.09
CA CYS A 216 -11.92 -12.12 -9.16
C CYS A 216 -12.47 -11.70 -7.78
N VAL A 217 -12.94 -12.64 -6.97
CA VAL A 217 -13.42 -12.37 -5.61
C VAL A 217 -12.28 -11.80 -4.75
N VAL A 218 -11.14 -12.47 -4.72
CA VAL A 218 -10.02 -12.10 -3.84
C VAL A 218 -9.35 -10.80 -4.30
N TYR A 219 -9.08 -10.64 -5.59
CA TYR A 219 -8.21 -9.56 -6.08
C TYR A 219 -8.92 -8.33 -6.60
N VAL A 220 -10.20 -8.44 -6.95
CA VAL A 220 -10.98 -7.33 -7.52
C VAL A 220 -12.09 -6.95 -6.56
N LEU A 221 -12.93 -7.91 -6.18
CA LEU A 221 -14.08 -7.64 -5.34
C LEU A 221 -13.67 -7.23 -3.93
N ILE A 222 -12.92 -8.06 -3.18
CA ILE A 222 -12.53 -7.73 -1.79
C ILE A 222 -11.86 -6.34 -1.69
N PRO A 223 -10.85 -5.97 -2.52
CA PRO A 223 -10.27 -4.64 -2.49
C PRO A 223 -11.27 -3.54 -2.79
N LEU A 224 -12.10 -3.69 -3.83
CA LEU A 224 -13.12 -2.71 -4.18
C LEU A 224 -14.13 -2.51 -3.04
N PHE A 225 -14.53 -3.60 -2.37
CA PHE A 225 -15.45 -3.58 -1.25
C PHE A 225 -14.86 -2.88 -0.02
N LEU A 226 -13.64 -3.24 0.38
CA LEU A 226 -12.95 -2.60 1.51
C LEU A 226 -12.73 -1.11 1.28
N LEU A 227 -12.32 -0.75 0.05
CA LEU A 227 -12.08 0.62 -0.36
C LEU A 227 -13.37 1.44 -0.38
N MET A 228 -14.48 0.88 -0.88
CA MET A 228 -15.78 1.56 -0.88
C MET A 228 -16.41 1.66 0.50
N TYR A 229 -16.30 0.62 1.34
CA TYR A 229 -16.73 0.67 2.72
C TYR A 229 -16.05 1.85 3.45
N ALA A 230 -14.72 1.95 3.32
CA ALA A 230 -13.96 3.01 3.95
C ALA A 230 -14.26 4.39 3.35
N ALA A 231 -14.34 4.50 2.01
CA ALA A 231 -14.67 5.76 1.35
C ALA A 231 -16.04 6.30 1.76
N ARG A 232 -17.03 5.41 1.88
CA ARG A 232 -18.38 5.77 2.32
C ARG A 232 -18.44 6.11 3.79
N ASP A 233 -17.77 5.36 4.66
CA ASP A 233 -17.74 5.67 6.10
C ASP A 233 -17.06 7.01 6.38
N VAL A 234 -15.96 7.33 5.68
CA VAL A 234 -15.30 8.66 5.77
C VAL A 234 -16.25 9.79 5.38
N ARG A 235 -17.16 9.56 4.44
CA ARG A 235 -18.13 10.54 3.96
C ARG A 235 -19.36 10.64 4.87
N ASP A 236 -19.98 9.50 5.18
CA ASP A 236 -21.25 9.41 5.90
C ASP A 236 -21.05 9.68 7.41
N ASN A 237 -19.85 9.42 7.94
CA ASN A 237 -19.48 9.64 9.34
C ASN A 237 -18.16 10.46 9.43
N PRO A 238 -18.16 11.73 8.98
CA PRO A 238 -16.94 12.54 8.96
C PRO A 238 -16.45 12.80 10.39
N ASN A 239 -15.13 12.74 10.58
CA ASN A 239 -14.53 13.20 11.83
C ASN A 239 -14.53 14.73 11.84
N GLU A 240 -15.18 15.33 12.84
CA GLU A 240 -15.26 16.80 12.97
C GLU A 240 -14.33 17.36 14.06
N THR A 241 -13.88 16.51 14.99
CA THR A 241 -13.12 16.94 16.16
C THR A 241 -11.62 16.91 15.90
N PRO A 242 -10.91 18.04 16.12
CA PRO A 242 -9.45 18.05 16.13
C PRO A 242 -8.89 17.06 17.15
N GLU A 243 -7.76 16.44 16.83
CA GLU A 243 -7.16 15.45 17.73
C GLU A 243 -6.49 16.13 18.93
N GLU A 244 -6.85 15.69 20.14
CA GLU A 244 -6.20 16.16 21.36
C GLU A 244 -4.74 15.71 21.43
N GLN A 245 -3.86 16.65 21.79
CA GLN A 245 -2.46 16.36 21.99
C GLN A 245 -2.24 15.56 23.28
N LYS A 246 -2.03 14.24 23.14
CA LYS A 246 -1.71 13.36 24.29
C LYS A 246 -0.29 13.51 24.81
N ILE A 247 0.65 13.92 23.96
CA ILE A 247 2.08 14.03 24.27
C ILE A 247 2.56 15.44 23.95
N ASN A 248 3.31 16.02 24.88
CA ASN A 248 3.96 17.31 24.70
C ASN A 248 4.84 17.31 23.44
N ARG A 249 4.64 18.30 22.57
CA ARG A 249 5.28 18.38 21.25
C ARG A 249 6.80 18.53 21.29
N LYS A 250 7.35 19.16 22.32
CA LYS A 250 8.81 19.23 22.52
C LYS A 250 9.39 17.85 22.86
N THR A 251 8.73 17.09 23.73
CA THR A 251 9.13 15.72 24.05
C THR A 251 9.01 14.81 22.82
N LEU A 252 7.90 14.93 22.07
CA LEU A 252 7.69 14.14 20.87
C LEU A 252 8.70 14.46 19.76
N LEU A 253 9.11 15.73 19.61
CA LEU A 253 10.19 16.11 18.69
C LEU A 253 11.51 15.43 19.03
N ASN A 254 11.87 15.34 20.32
CA ASN A 254 13.08 14.63 20.73
C ASN A 254 12.98 13.12 20.42
N ILE A 255 11.81 12.51 20.64
CA ILE A 255 11.58 11.10 20.29
C ILE A 255 11.75 10.90 18.77
N VAL A 256 11.15 11.77 17.97
CA VAL A 256 11.25 11.72 16.50
C VAL A 256 12.70 11.91 16.05
N ALA A 257 13.44 12.84 16.65
CA ALA A 257 14.87 13.01 16.35
C ALA A 257 15.68 11.75 16.67
N ILE A 258 15.43 11.10 17.81
CA ILE A 258 16.08 9.82 18.17
C ILE A 258 15.73 8.73 17.15
N ILE A 259 14.45 8.58 16.79
CA ILE A 259 14.02 7.59 15.78
C ILE A 259 14.71 7.85 14.45
N SER A 260 14.77 9.09 13.98
CA SER A 260 15.43 9.45 12.73
C SER A 260 16.95 9.17 12.76
N ILE A 261 17.62 9.36 13.90
CA ILE A 261 19.02 8.95 14.08
C ILE A 261 19.15 7.42 13.97
N LEU A 262 18.27 6.66 14.62
CA LEU A 262 18.31 5.19 14.55
C LEU A 262 18.11 4.69 13.12
N ILE A 263 17.18 5.31 12.37
CA ILE A 263 16.95 5.02 10.95
C ILE A 263 18.20 5.35 10.12
N ALA A 264 18.82 6.51 10.34
CA ALA A 264 20.04 6.91 9.66
C ALA A 264 21.18 5.91 9.92
N LEU A 265 21.41 5.53 11.18
CA LEU A 265 22.43 4.56 11.55
C LEU A 265 22.17 3.18 10.93
N PHE A 266 20.91 2.73 10.92
CA PHE A 266 20.51 1.49 10.26
C PHE A 266 20.87 1.51 8.77
N PHE A 267 20.50 2.57 8.05
CA PHE A 267 20.82 2.68 6.62
C PHE A 267 22.31 2.90 6.35
N MET A 268 23.07 3.55 7.24
CA MET A 268 24.53 3.60 7.15
C MET A 268 25.15 2.20 7.22
N VAL A 269 24.69 1.37 8.17
CA VAL A 269 25.14 -0.03 8.28
C VAL A 269 24.78 -0.79 7.01
N TYR A 270 23.54 -0.67 6.53
CA TYR A 270 23.09 -1.33 5.31
C TYR A 270 23.92 -0.92 4.08
N SER A 271 24.22 0.38 3.96
CA SER A 271 25.05 0.93 2.89
C SER A 271 26.48 0.39 2.94
N TYR A 272 27.07 0.32 4.14
CA TYR A 272 28.38 -0.29 4.34
C TYR A 272 28.39 -1.76 3.88
N PHE A 273 27.37 -2.55 4.25
CA PHE A 273 27.25 -3.93 3.79
C PHE A 273 27.11 -4.04 2.27
N ALA A 274 26.27 -3.20 1.66
CA ALA A 274 26.08 -3.16 0.21
C ALA A 274 27.39 -2.87 -0.53
N ILE A 275 28.16 -1.87 -0.09
CA ILE A 275 29.43 -1.50 -0.72
C ILE A 275 30.50 -2.57 -0.49
N ARG A 276 30.62 -3.09 0.74
CA ARG A 276 31.72 -4.01 1.11
C ARG A 276 31.53 -5.42 0.57
N TYR A 277 30.28 -5.88 0.47
CA TYR A 277 29.94 -7.25 0.10
C TYR A 277 29.14 -7.32 -1.20
N ALA A 278 29.28 -6.33 -2.08
CA ALA A 278 28.56 -6.23 -3.35
C ALA A 278 28.69 -7.50 -4.19
N ASP A 279 29.88 -8.09 -4.29
CA ASP A 279 30.12 -9.31 -5.07
C ASP A 279 29.35 -10.52 -4.51
N ILE A 280 29.28 -10.65 -3.18
CA ILE A 280 28.54 -11.73 -2.52
C ILE A 280 27.03 -11.54 -2.73
N ILE A 281 26.56 -10.29 -2.63
CA ILE A 281 25.15 -9.95 -2.86
C ILE A 281 24.80 -10.24 -4.33
N ALA A 282 25.60 -9.76 -5.27
CA ALA A 282 25.40 -9.96 -6.70
C ALA A 282 25.39 -11.45 -7.08
N PHE A 283 26.31 -12.24 -6.53
CA PHE A 283 26.34 -13.69 -6.73
C PHE A 283 25.03 -14.37 -6.28
N ARG A 284 24.41 -13.89 -5.19
CA ARG A 284 23.14 -14.42 -4.68
C ARG A 284 21.93 -14.04 -5.53
N PHE A 285 22.01 -12.98 -6.33
CA PHE A 285 20.94 -12.61 -7.26
C PHE A 285 20.90 -13.52 -8.51
N GLY A 286 21.92 -14.34 -8.72
CA GLY A 286 22.02 -15.25 -9.86
C GLY A 286 22.34 -14.52 -11.16
N GLU A 287 23.04 -15.19 -12.08
CA GLU A 287 23.21 -14.69 -13.44
C GLU A 287 21.87 -14.80 -14.16
N ASN A 288 21.20 -13.67 -14.37
CA ASN A 288 20.14 -13.60 -15.36
C ASN A 288 20.79 -13.65 -16.75
N PRO A 289 20.17 -14.29 -17.77
CA PRO A 289 20.75 -14.39 -19.11
C PRO A 289 21.04 -13.03 -19.78
N THR A 290 20.59 -11.93 -19.17
CA THR A 290 20.74 -10.55 -19.66
C THR A 290 21.68 -9.68 -18.83
N GLN A 291 22.20 -10.14 -17.68
CA GLN A 291 23.05 -9.32 -16.80
C GLN A 291 24.17 -10.14 -16.15
N SER A 292 25.40 -9.66 -16.31
CA SER A 292 26.57 -10.28 -15.68
C SER A 292 26.65 -9.95 -14.18
N THR A 293 27.24 -10.86 -13.40
CA THR A 293 27.45 -10.67 -11.94
C THR A 293 28.22 -9.37 -11.64
N SER A 294 29.16 -8.96 -12.51
CA SER A 294 29.92 -7.70 -12.34
C SER A 294 29.08 -6.44 -12.54
N GLU A 295 28.11 -6.46 -13.46
CA GLU A 295 27.17 -5.35 -13.66
C GLU A 295 26.22 -5.20 -12.47
N ILE A 296 25.76 -6.33 -11.91
CA ILE A 296 24.92 -6.36 -10.71
C ILE A 296 25.72 -5.83 -9.51
N ALA A 297 26.96 -6.29 -9.31
CA ALA A 297 27.82 -5.81 -8.23
C ALA A 297 28.07 -4.29 -8.32
N THR A 298 28.34 -3.77 -9.52
CA THR A 298 28.50 -2.34 -9.75
C THR A 298 27.24 -1.56 -9.36
N SER A 299 26.06 -2.07 -9.75
CA SER A 299 24.77 -1.47 -9.40
C SER A 299 24.53 -1.45 -7.88
N VAL A 300 24.85 -2.54 -7.18
CA VAL A 300 24.75 -2.65 -5.72
C VAL A 300 25.66 -1.63 -5.03
N VAL A 301 26.89 -1.45 -5.50
CA VAL A 301 27.82 -0.45 -4.96
C VAL A 301 27.28 0.98 -5.16
N ILE A 302 26.76 1.32 -6.34
CA ILE A 302 26.18 2.64 -6.63
C ILE A 302 25.01 2.92 -5.68
N ILE A 303 24.09 1.97 -5.53
CA ILE A 303 22.95 2.09 -4.61
C ILE A 303 23.44 2.26 -3.17
N GLY A 304 24.48 1.52 -2.77
CA GLY A 304 25.11 1.65 -1.46
C GLY A 304 25.66 3.06 -1.19
N TYR A 305 26.33 3.69 -2.16
CA TYR A 305 26.80 5.08 -2.01
C TYR A 305 25.65 6.09 -1.92
N ILE A 306 24.60 5.93 -2.72
CA ILE A 306 23.41 6.79 -2.66
C ILE A 306 22.77 6.70 -1.28
N LEU A 307 22.54 5.48 -0.79
CA LEU A 307 21.98 5.26 0.55
C LEU A 307 22.88 5.83 1.65
N LEU A 308 24.20 5.73 1.52
CA LEU A 308 25.13 6.30 2.50
C LEU A 308 25.01 7.83 2.58
N ILE A 309 24.96 8.52 1.43
CA ILE A 309 24.81 9.97 1.38
C ILE A 309 23.48 10.39 2.01
N VAL A 310 22.38 9.75 1.62
CA VAL A 310 21.04 9.99 2.20
C VAL A 310 21.05 9.77 3.71
N SER A 311 21.70 8.70 4.18
CA SER A 311 21.80 8.39 5.61
C SER A 311 22.61 9.41 6.40
N ILE A 312 23.73 9.90 5.85
CA ILE A 312 24.54 10.95 6.47
C ILE A 312 23.74 12.24 6.56
N MET A 313 23.04 12.63 5.49
CA MET A 313 22.18 13.82 5.50
C MET A 313 21.05 13.68 6.52
N LEU A 314 20.44 12.49 6.63
CA LEU A 314 19.41 12.22 7.63
C LEU A 314 19.98 12.31 9.05
N LEU A 315 21.19 11.78 9.28
CA LEU A 315 21.87 11.86 10.58
C LEU A 315 22.13 13.32 10.98
N ILE A 316 22.71 14.11 10.09
CA ILE A 316 22.98 15.55 10.31
C ILE A 316 21.67 16.30 10.56
N GLY A 317 20.66 16.07 9.71
CA GLY A 317 19.33 16.67 9.87
C GLY A 317 18.70 16.32 11.23
N SER A 318 18.78 15.06 11.63
CA SER A 318 18.19 14.56 12.87
C SER A 318 18.88 15.11 14.12
N ILE A 319 20.21 15.23 14.10
CA ILE A 319 20.97 15.91 15.16
C ILE A 319 20.54 17.39 15.25
N GLY A 320 20.39 18.05 14.10
CA GLY A 320 19.92 19.43 14.02
C GLY A 320 18.50 19.67 14.56
N LEU A 321 17.65 18.64 14.62
CA LEU A 321 16.32 18.73 15.23
C LEU A 321 16.39 19.01 16.73
N PHE A 322 17.37 18.46 17.47
CA PHE A 322 17.55 18.76 18.90
C PHE A 322 17.88 20.24 19.15
N PHE A 323 18.62 20.83 18.21
CA PHE A 323 19.00 22.24 18.22
C PHE A 323 17.95 23.14 17.53
N LYS A 324 16.83 22.56 17.07
CA LYS A 324 15.71 23.27 16.43
C LYS A 324 16.15 24.11 15.22
N ILE A 325 17.09 23.60 14.44
CA ILE A 325 17.60 24.28 13.25
C ILE A 325 16.61 24.06 12.09
N ASN A 326 16.06 25.14 11.54
CA ASN A 326 14.98 25.07 10.52
C ASN A 326 15.43 24.36 9.22
N ILE A 327 16.67 24.59 8.75
CA ILE A 327 17.18 23.89 7.56
C ILE A 327 17.25 22.36 7.78
N CYS A 328 17.62 21.93 8.99
CA CYS A 328 17.68 20.51 9.35
C CYS A 328 16.30 19.86 9.36
N ARG A 329 15.25 20.60 9.76
CA ARG A 329 13.85 20.16 9.63
C ARG A 329 13.51 19.81 8.19
N TYR A 330 13.81 20.70 7.25
CA TYR A 330 13.52 20.47 5.83
C TYR A 330 14.35 19.34 5.22
N ILE A 331 15.61 19.18 5.63
CA ILE A 331 16.44 18.03 5.22
C ILE A 331 15.79 16.71 5.65
N VAL A 332 15.35 16.61 6.92
CA VAL A 332 14.69 15.39 7.42
C VAL A 332 13.37 15.15 6.68
N ILE A 333 12.55 16.18 6.44
CA ILE A 333 11.32 16.07 5.66
C ILE A 333 11.59 15.52 4.26
N ALA A 334 12.55 16.11 3.53
CA ALA A 334 12.86 15.71 2.16
C ALA A 334 13.29 14.23 2.08
N ILE A 335 14.22 13.82 2.94
CA ILE A 335 14.73 12.45 2.96
C ILE A 335 13.64 11.46 3.39
N CYS A 336 12.85 11.79 4.40
CA CYS A 336 11.74 10.94 4.83
C CYS A 336 10.66 10.79 3.74
N CYS A 337 10.44 11.81 2.91
CA CYS A 337 9.58 11.71 1.73
C CYS A 337 10.18 10.83 0.63
N GLU A 338 11.50 10.88 0.39
CA GLU A 338 12.17 9.96 -0.55
C GLU A 338 12.08 8.50 -0.06
N LEU A 339 12.09 8.30 1.26
CA LEU A 339 11.90 7.01 1.93
C LEU A 339 10.41 6.62 2.09
N LEU A 340 9.49 7.26 1.33
CA LEU A 340 8.06 6.94 1.30
C LEU A 340 7.81 5.44 1.06
N ILE A 341 8.67 4.78 0.30
CA ILE A 341 8.59 3.34 0.04
C ILE A 341 8.53 2.52 1.33
N PHE A 342 9.08 2.99 2.46
CA PHE A 342 9.07 2.28 3.74
C PHE A 342 7.84 2.58 4.62
N GLY A 343 6.95 3.48 4.19
CA GLY A 343 5.74 3.88 4.92
C GLY A 343 5.99 4.73 6.18
N PHE A 344 6.70 4.17 7.16
CA PHE A 344 6.95 4.80 8.46
C PHE A 344 7.71 6.13 8.42
N PRO A 345 8.72 6.33 7.55
CA PRO A 345 9.41 7.62 7.45
C PRO A 345 8.47 8.78 7.08
N VAL A 346 7.35 8.52 6.39
CA VAL A 346 6.36 9.56 6.07
C VAL A 346 5.75 10.17 7.32
N ALA A 347 5.52 9.37 8.37
CA ALA A 347 4.99 9.89 9.63
C ALA A 347 5.94 10.94 10.24
N ILE A 348 7.25 10.76 10.09
CA ILE A 348 8.27 11.71 10.54
C ILE A 348 8.17 13.00 9.72
N ALA A 349 8.11 12.90 8.39
CA ALA A 349 7.98 14.06 7.51
C ALA A 349 6.73 14.89 7.83
N LEU A 350 5.59 14.23 7.99
CA LEU A 350 4.31 14.87 8.29
C LEU A 350 4.29 15.46 9.71
N PHE A 351 4.85 14.74 10.69
CA PHE A 351 5.00 15.27 12.06
C PHE A 351 5.80 16.58 12.08
N LEU A 352 6.90 16.65 11.34
CA LEU A 352 7.70 17.86 11.22
C LEU A 352 6.97 19.01 10.50
N CYS A 353 5.85 18.71 9.83
CA CYS A 353 4.96 19.70 9.20
C CYS A 353 3.79 20.13 10.09
N GLU A 354 3.60 19.55 11.28
CA GLU A 354 2.56 20.01 12.22
C GLU A 354 2.73 21.48 12.59
N LYS A 355 1.62 22.21 12.74
CA LYS A 355 1.64 23.65 13.12
C LYS A 355 2.42 23.87 14.41
N ASP A 356 2.13 23.08 15.44
CA ASP A 356 2.77 23.20 16.76
C ASP A 356 4.26 22.86 16.73
N ILE A 357 4.66 21.96 15.83
CA ILE A 357 6.08 21.63 15.64
C ILE A 357 6.79 22.73 14.89
N LYS A 358 6.17 23.31 13.87
CA LYS A 358 6.75 24.43 13.13
C LYS A 358 7.16 25.55 14.05
N VAL A 359 6.25 26.00 14.93
CA VAL A 359 6.49 27.09 15.90
C VAL A 359 7.75 26.87 16.76
N LEU A 360 8.15 25.61 17.04
CA LEU A 360 9.36 25.31 17.81
C LEU A 360 10.66 25.72 17.10
N PHE A 361 10.64 25.92 15.78
CA PHE A 361 11.79 26.28 14.94
C PHE A 361 11.85 27.79 14.61
N GLY A 362 10.95 28.61 15.18
CA GLY A 362 10.96 30.08 15.06
C GLY A 362 9.93 30.66 14.09
N LYS A 363 9.79 32.00 14.10
CA LYS A 363 8.74 32.75 13.38
C LYS A 363 8.80 32.63 11.85
N GLU A 364 9.96 32.42 11.24
CA GLU A 364 10.11 32.24 9.78
C GLU A 364 9.61 30.88 9.27
N SER A 365 9.07 30.05 10.15
CA SER A 365 8.74 28.66 9.86
C SER A 365 7.24 28.37 9.84
N GLU A 366 6.41 29.39 10.06
CA GLU A 366 4.93 29.37 9.97
C GLU A 366 4.44 29.36 8.51
N ASP A 367 5.25 29.84 7.56
CA ASP A 367 5.02 29.82 6.10
C ASP A 367 5.54 28.55 5.42
#